data_AF-A0A2D8GBV8-F1
#
_entry.id   AF-A0A2D8GBV8-F1
#
_cell.length_a   1.000
_cell.length_b   1.000
_cell.length_c   1.000
_cell.angle_alpha   90.00
_cell.angle_beta   90.00
_cell.angle_gamma   90.00
#
_symmetry.space_group_name_H-M   'P 1'
#
loop_
_entity.id
_entity.type
_entity.pdbx_description
1 polymer ?
#
loop_
_entity_poly.entity_id
_entity_poly.type
_entity_poly.pdbx_seq_one_letter_code
_entity_poly.pdbx_strand_id
1 'polypeptide(L)'
;MKIKLFGNVSMYLSWSLVIGFLLYYLSTIVSMAYVLFIDGVAGRFVQFISIPSFILVFGVGIGFTLMRKHTLEQKELGIALKKDFILAGWIGFLVGLGFLGAGMDEQFGNIEWGISFVVSNLKTITIPLLYGYICGNIFEASLTPPLKT
;
A
#
# COMPACT_ATOMS: atom_id res chain seq x y z
N MET A 1 14.02 16.77 12.79
CA MET A 1 13.31 16.65 14.08
C MET A 1 13.13 15.18 14.41
N LYS A 2 13.50 14.74 15.61
CA LYS A 2 13.33 13.35 16.05
C LYS A 2 12.12 13.26 16.97
N ILE A 3 11.11 12.49 16.59
CA ILE A 3 9.91 12.27 17.40
C ILE A 3 10.00 10.85 17.97
N LYS A 4 9.93 10.70 19.29
CA LYS A 4 9.82 9.37 19.91
C LYS A 4 8.37 8.91 19.80
N LEU A 5 8.16 7.69 19.29
CA LEU A 5 6.84 7.09 19.16
C LEU A 5 6.54 6.22 20.40
N PHE A 6 7.14 5.03 20.46
CA PHE A 6 6.95 4.07 21.55
C PHE A 6 8.22 3.27 21.83
N GLY A 7 8.57 3.11 23.11
CA GLY A 7 9.83 2.48 23.53
C GLY A 7 11.05 3.15 22.88
N ASN A 8 11.91 2.34 22.24
CA ASN A 8 13.08 2.83 21.53
C ASN A 8 12.78 3.29 20.09
N VAL A 9 11.55 3.20 19.57
CA VAL A 9 11.24 3.58 18.18
C VAL A 9 11.18 5.11 18.02
N SER A 10 11.89 5.63 17.02
CA SER A 10 11.90 7.06 16.70
C SER A 10 11.63 7.32 15.22
N MET A 11 10.79 8.31 14.96
CA MET A 11 10.55 8.86 13.64
C MET A 11 11.47 10.06 13.38
N TYR A 12 12.02 10.12 12.18
CA TYR A 12 12.89 11.18 11.70
C TYR A 12 12.12 12.04 10.72
N LEU A 13 11.67 13.21 11.17
CA LEU A 13 10.98 14.18 10.34
C LEU A 13 11.98 15.21 9.82
N SER A 14 12.16 15.28 8.50
CA SER A 14 12.97 16.31 7.82
C SER A 14 12.09 17.12 6.86
N TRP A 15 12.52 18.35 6.55
CA TRP A 15 11.85 19.16 5.53
C TRP A 15 11.80 18.46 4.17
N SER A 16 12.87 17.76 3.80
CA SER A 16 12.91 16.95 2.58
C SER A 16 11.84 15.85 2.57
N LEU A 17 11.57 15.22 3.71
CA LEU A 17 10.51 14.21 3.83
C LEU A 17 9.13 14.82 3.64
N VAL A 18 8.86 15.98 4.27
CA VAL A 18 7.59 16.69 4.13
C VAL A 18 7.35 17.13 2.69
N ILE A 19 8.37 17.73 2.06
CA ILE A 19 8.31 18.16 0.65
C ILE A 19 8.11 16.94 -0.26
N GLY A 20 8.85 15.85 -0.03
CA GLY A 20 8.71 14.61 -0.79
C GLY A 20 7.31 14.00 -0.68
N PHE A 21 6.74 13.96 0.52
CA PHE A 21 5.37 13.49 0.74
C PHE A 21 4.33 14.36 0.00
N LEU A 22 4.49 15.69 0.06
CA LEU A 22 3.61 16.62 -0.63
C LEU A 22 3.70 16.47 -2.16
N LEU A 23 4.91 16.35 -2.71
CA LEU A 23 5.14 16.08 -4.13
C LEU A 23 4.50 14.76 -4.57
N TYR A 24 4.70 13.69 -3.80
CA TYR A 24 4.06 12.40 -4.05
C TYR A 24 2.52 12.52 -4.09
N TYR A 25 1.94 13.18 -3.09
CA TYR A 25 0.49 13.31 -2.97
C TYR A 25 -0.10 14.13 -4.12
N LEU A 26 0.49 15.31 -4.41
CA LEU A 26 0.06 16.14 -5.54
C LEU A 26 0.21 15.42 -6.88
N SER A 27 1.33 14.74 -7.11
CA SER A 27 1.57 14.01 -8.37
C SER A 27 0.53 12.92 -8.58
N THR A 28 0.17 12.19 -7.52
CA THR A 28 -0.87 11.17 -7.58
C THR A 28 -2.24 11.78 -7.89
N ILE A 29 -2.64 12.86 -7.20
CA ILE A 29 -3.93 13.51 -7.43
C ILE A 29 -4.02 14.09 -8.84
N VAL A 30 -2.99 14.82 -9.29
CA VAL A 30 -2.97 15.45 -10.61
C VAL A 30 -3.04 14.40 -11.71
N SER A 31 -2.30 13.29 -11.56
CA SER A 31 -2.34 12.19 -12.54
C SER A 31 -3.74 11.57 -12.62
N MET A 32 -4.39 11.31 -11.48
CA MET A 32 -5.76 10.78 -11.46
C MET A 32 -6.77 11.78 -12.03
N ALA A 33 -6.64 13.07 -11.71
CA ALA A 33 -7.52 14.11 -12.25
C ALA A 33 -7.37 14.23 -13.76
N TYR A 34 -6.15 14.19 -14.29
CA TYR A 34 -5.90 14.23 -15.72
C TYR A 34 -6.58 13.05 -16.44
N VAL A 35 -6.39 11.82 -15.96
CA VAL A 35 -6.98 10.62 -16.56
C VAL A 35 -8.52 10.66 -16.53
N LEU A 36 -9.12 11.21 -15.47
CA LEU A 36 -10.58 11.28 -15.33
C LEU A 36 -11.22 12.42 -16.14
N PHE A 37 -10.60 13.61 -16.16
CA PHE A 37 -11.20 14.80 -16.75
C PHE A 37 -10.71 15.13 -18.16
N ILE A 38 -9.50 14.71 -18.52
CA ILE A 38 -8.91 14.97 -19.85
C ILE A 38 -9.02 13.73 -20.73
N ASP A 39 -8.53 12.58 -20.28
CA ASP A 39 -8.59 11.33 -21.06
C ASP A 39 -10.01 10.72 -21.07
N GLY A 40 -10.91 11.23 -20.21
CA GLY A 40 -12.31 10.82 -20.16
C GLY A 40 -12.52 9.37 -19.73
N VAL A 41 -11.56 8.78 -19.01
CA VAL A 41 -11.65 7.38 -18.57
C VAL A 41 -12.80 7.21 -17.59
N ALA A 42 -13.63 6.19 -17.81
CA ALA A 42 -14.71 5.83 -16.90
C ALA A 42 -14.13 5.41 -15.53
N GLY A 43 -14.46 6.16 -14.48
CA GLY A 43 -13.96 5.86 -13.13
C GLY A 43 -14.35 6.90 -12.09
N ARG A 44 -14.01 6.62 -10.83
CA ARG A 44 -14.17 7.56 -9.71
C ARG A 44 -12.97 7.45 -8.77
N PHE A 45 -12.52 8.57 -8.19
CA PHE A 45 -11.43 8.61 -7.20
C PHE A 45 -11.62 7.58 -6.06
N VAL A 46 -12.85 7.40 -5.60
CA VAL A 46 -13.21 6.48 -4.50
C VAL A 46 -12.85 5.02 -4.84
N GLN A 47 -12.73 4.66 -6.12
CA GLN A 47 -12.36 3.29 -6.53
C GLN A 47 -10.94 2.90 -6.15
N PHE A 48 -10.08 3.85 -5.79
CA PHE A 48 -8.71 3.61 -5.32
C PHE A 48 -8.61 3.64 -3.78
N ILE A 49 -9.73 3.85 -3.09
CA ILE A 49 -9.82 3.86 -1.63
C ILE A 49 -10.50 2.57 -1.18
N SER A 50 -9.76 1.71 -0.49
CA SER A 50 -10.26 0.43 0.01
C SER A 50 -9.89 0.25 1.48
N ILE A 51 -10.87 0.41 2.37
CA ILE A 51 -10.70 0.19 3.81
C ILE A 51 -10.23 -1.26 4.10
N PRO A 52 -10.81 -2.32 3.50
CA PRO A 52 -10.33 -3.68 3.73
C PRO A 52 -8.87 -3.88 3.30
N SER A 53 -8.48 -3.34 2.15
CA SER A 53 -7.09 -3.41 1.68
C SER A 53 -6.16 -2.65 2.62
N PHE A 54 -6.58 -1.50 3.13
CA PHE A 54 -5.81 -0.74 4.12
C PHE A 54 -5.61 -1.55 5.40
N ILE A 55 -6.68 -2.09 5.99
CA ILE A 55 -6.62 -2.89 7.22
C ILE A 55 -5.69 -4.10 7.03
N LEU A 56 -5.82 -4.82 5.92
CA LEU A 56 -4.99 -6.00 5.64
C LEU A 56 -3.52 -5.61 5.53
N VAL A 57 -3.19 -4.64 4.68
CA VAL A 57 -1.80 -4.24 4.41
C VAL A 57 -1.13 -3.69 5.67
N PHE A 58 -1.84 -2.83 6.41
CA PHE A 58 -1.33 -2.24 7.64
C PHE A 58 -1.19 -3.27 8.76
N GLY A 59 -2.18 -4.15 8.93
CA GLY A 59 -2.18 -5.21 9.93
C GLY A 59 -1.06 -6.23 9.69
N VAL A 60 -0.94 -6.74 8.47
CA VAL A 60 0.09 -7.73 8.11
C VAL A 60 1.48 -7.08 8.14
N GLY A 61 1.64 -5.90 7.56
CA GLY A 61 2.94 -5.20 7.49
C GLY A 61 3.50 -4.88 8.87
N ILE A 62 2.71 -4.25 9.74
CA ILE A 62 3.13 -3.97 11.13
C ILE A 62 3.26 -5.29 11.92
N GLY A 63 2.34 -6.24 11.72
CA GLY A 63 2.35 -7.52 12.41
C GLY A 63 3.66 -8.29 12.22
N PHE A 64 4.13 -8.44 10.98
CA PHE A 64 5.38 -9.12 10.68
C PHE A 64 6.60 -8.40 11.26
N THR A 65 6.64 -7.06 11.16
CA THR A 65 7.74 -6.30 11.75
C THR A 65 7.74 -6.41 13.28
N LEU A 66 6.57 -6.45 13.92
CA LEU A 66 6.47 -6.66 15.37
C LEU A 66 6.93 -8.06 15.79
N MET A 67 6.54 -9.10 15.06
CA MET A 67 7.02 -10.48 15.32
C MET A 67 8.54 -10.56 15.27
N ARG A 68 9.17 -9.82 14.35
CA ARG A 68 10.63 -9.80 14.16
C ARG A 68 11.35 -8.69 14.95
N LYS A 69 10.63 -7.88 15.72
CA LYS A 69 11.21 -6.70 16.40
C LYS A 69 12.40 -7.06 17.31
N HIS A 70 12.38 -8.24 17.91
CA HIS A 70 13.46 -8.72 18.78
C HIS A 70 14.77 -9.01 18.02
N THR A 71 14.72 -9.21 16.70
CA THR A 71 15.90 -9.44 15.85
C THR A 71 16.35 -8.21 15.09
N LEU A 72 15.65 -7.07 15.23
CA LEU A 72 15.87 -5.89 14.40
C LEU A 72 16.52 -4.78 15.21
N GLU A 73 17.64 -4.27 14.71
CA GLU A 73 18.19 -3.02 15.21
C GLU A 73 17.34 -1.83 14.76
N GLN A 74 17.37 -0.75 15.55
CA GLN A 74 16.59 0.46 15.26
C GLN A 74 16.92 1.08 13.88
N LYS A 75 18.17 0.96 13.43
CA LYS A 75 18.62 1.45 12.11
C LYS A 75 18.04 0.66 10.94
N GLU A 76 17.65 -0.59 11.18
CA GLU A 76 17.12 -1.52 10.17
C GLU A 76 15.60 -1.54 10.13
N LEU A 77 14.95 -0.94 11.15
CA LEU A 77 13.51 -0.98 11.32
C LEU A 77 12.75 -0.42 10.12
N GLY A 78 13.19 0.71 9.54
CA GLY A 78 12.55 1.31 8.38
C GLY A 78 12.60 0.42 7.14
N ILE A 79 13.77 -0.19 6.90
CA ILE A 79 14.01 -1.10 5.76
C ILE A 79 13.20 -2.39 5.93
N ALA A 80 13.17 -2.95 7.15
CA ALA A 80 12.38 -4.13 7.47
C ALA A 80 10.88 -3.86 7.28
N LEU A 81 10.40 -2.73 7.79
CA LEU A 81 8.99 -2.34 7.69
C LEU A 81 8.56 -2.17 6.22
N LYS A 82 9.40 -1.58 5.37
CA LYS A 82 9.13 -1.54 3.91
C LYS A 82 8.96 -2.91 3.29
N LYS A 83 9.88 -3.83 3.56
CA LYS A 83 9.82 -5.19 3.02
C LYS A 83 8.54 -5.89 3.48
N ASP A 84 8.19 -5.73 4.75
CA ASP A 84 7.01 -6.35 5.34
C ASP A 84 5.70 -5.73 4.78
N PHE A 85 5.67 -4.41 4.53
CA PHE A 85 4.53 -3.75 3.86
C PHE A 85 4.37 -4.18 2.39
N ILE A 86 5.47 -4.32 1.63
CA ILE A 86 5.41 -4.82 0.25
C ILE A 86 4.90 -6.26 0.24
N LEU A 87 5.40 -7.10 1.15
CA LEU A 87 4.93 -8.46 1.31
C LEU A 87 3.44 -8.51 1.69
N ALA A 88 3.00 -7.63 2.60
CA ALA A 88 1.59 -7.49 2.96
C ALA A 88 0.71 -7.10 1.76
N GLY A 89 1.19 -6.23 0.88
CA GLY A 89 0.52 -5.89 -0.38
C GLY A 89 0.36 -7.12 -1.28
N TRP A 90 1.40 -7.93 -1.43
CA TRP A 90 1.35 -9.18 -2.19
C TRP A 90 0.41 -10.22 -1.56
N ILE A 91 0.41 -10.36 -0.24
CA ILE A 91 -0.54 -11.23 0.47
C ILE A 91 -1.97 -10.77 0.19
N GLY A 92 -2.25 -9.47 0.29
CA GLY A 92 -3.57 -8.91 -0.01
C GLY A 92 -4.00 -9.16 -1.46
N PHE A 93 -3.07 -9.05 -2.41
CA PHE A 93 -3.32 -9.39 -3.81
C PHE A 93 -3.65 -10.87 -3.99
N LEU A 94 -2.88 -11.78 -3.38
CA LEU A 94 -3.12 -13.22 -3.45
C LEU A 94 -4.46 -13.63 -2.82
N VAL A 95 -4.81 -13.03 -1.68
CA VAL A 95 -6.13 -13.21 -1.04
C VAL A 95 -7.23 -12.72 -1.99
N GLY A 96 -7.03 -11.56 -2.61
CA GLY A 96 -7.95 -11.00 -3.61
C GLY A 96 -8.13 -11.92 -4.82
N LEU A 97 -7.05 -12.53 -5.32
CA LEU A 97 -7.11 -13.53 -6.40
C LEU A 97 -7.90 -14.78 -5.99
N GLY A 98 -7.78 -15.23 -4.75
CA GLY A 98 -8.59 -16.33 -4.22
C GLY A 98 -10.09 -16.03 -4.28
N PHE A 99 -10.50 -14.83 -3.83
CA PHE A 99 -11.89 -14.39 -3.93
C PHE A 99 -12.35 -14.16 -5.37
N LEU A 100 -11.46 -13.64 -6.24
CA LEU A 100 -11.73 -13.49 -7.66
C LEU A 100 -12.07 -14.84 -8.30
N GLY A 101 -11.25 -15.86 -8.04
CA GLY A 101 -11.46 -17.22 -8.54
C GLY A 101 -12.76 -17.85 -8.02
N ALA A 102 -13.07 -17.66 -6.73
CA ALA A 102 -14.33 -18.14 -6.15
C ALA A 102 -15.55 -17.49 -6.83
N GLY A 103 -15.51 -16.18 -7.08
CA GLY A 103 -16.60 -15.49 -7.78
C GLY A 103 -16.73 -15.90 -9.25
N MET A 104 -15.64 -16.29 -9.92
CA MET A 104 -15.71 -16.86 -11.26
C MET A 104 -16.35 -18.25 -11.28
N ASP A 105 -16.07 -19.08 -10.28
CA ASP A 105 -16.66 -20.43 -10.15
C ASP A 105 -18.18 -20.35 -9.95
N GLU A 106 -18.67 -19.35 -9.20
CA GLU A 106 -20.12 -19.11 -9.07
C GLU A 106 -20.80 -18.71 -10.39
N GLN A 107 -20.04 -18.18 -11.36
CA GLN A 107 -20.54 -17.77 -12.69
C GLN A 107 -20.27 -18.83 -13.77
N PHE A 108 -19.91 -20.05 -13.37
CA PHE A 108 -19.53 -21.11 -14.29
C PHE A 108 -20.70 -21.45 -15.25
N GLY A 109 -20.42 -21.41 -16.55
CA GLY A 109 -21.42 -21.59 -17.62
C GLY A 109 -21.94 -20.29 -18.24
N ASN A 110 -21.62 -19.12 -17.67
CA ASN A 110 -21.95 -17.81 -18.24
C ASN A 110 -20.68 -16.99 -18.49
N ILE A 111 -20.03 -17.24 -19.64
CA ILE A 111 -18.71 -16.71 -20.00
C ILE A 111 -18.68 -15.17 -20.00
N GLU A 112 -19.73 -14.51 -20.51
CA GLU A 112 -19.80 -13.04 -20.54
C GLU A 112 -19.79 -12.44 -19.12
N TRP A 113 -20.54 -13.06 -18.20
CA TRP A 113 -20.60 -12.63 -16.81
C TRP A 113 -19.30 -12.91 -16.06
N GLY A 114 -18.68 -14.06 -16.30
CA GLY A 114 -17.36 -14.39 -15.75
C GLY A 114 -16.28 -13.40 -16.18
N ILE A 115 -16.23 -13.03 -17.46
CA ILE A 115 -15.26 -12.03 -17.97
C ILE A 115 -15.54 -10.66 -17.38
N SER A 116 -16.81 -10.23 -17.36
CA SER A 116 -17.21 -8.94 -16.77
C SER A 116 -16.80 -8.85 -15.29
N PHE A 117 -17.02 -9.92 -14.53
CA PHE A 117 -16.63 -10.02 -13.12
C PHE A 117 -15.11 -9.87 -12.93
N VAL A 118 -14.31 -10.53 -13.77
CA VAL A 118 -12.84 -10.41 -13.71
C VAL A 118 -12.41 -8.97 -13.97
N VAL A 119 -12.88 -8.38 -15.06
CA VAL A 119 -12.52 -7.01 -15.45
C VAL A 119 -12.95 -6.00 -14.38
N SER A 120 -14.14 -6.17 -13.79
CA SER A 120 -14.64 -5.25 -12.76
C SER A 120 -13.86 -5.33 -11.44
N ASN A 121 -13.34 -6.50 -11.09
CA ASN A 121 -12.69 -6.75 -9.80
C ASN A 121 -11.16 -6.69 -9.85
N LEU A 122 -10.55 -6.80 -11.04
CA LEU A 122 -9.10 -6.74 -11.20
C LEU A 122 -8.50 -5.42 -10.65
N LYS A 123 -9.20 -4.31 -10.86
CA LYS A 123 -8.81 -2.99 -10.32
C LYS A 123 -8.84 -2.95 -8.78
N THR A 124 -9.74 -3.71 -8.15
CA THR A 124 -9.91 -3.70 -6.69
C THR A 124 -8.83 -4.57 -6.03
N ILE A 125 -8.51 -5.72 -6.62
CA ILE A 125 -7.53 -6.64 -6.03
C ILE A 125 -6.09 -6.14 -6.14
N THR A 126 -5.80 -5.15 -6.99
CA THR A 126 -4.47 -4.51 -7.09
C THR A 126 -4.25 -3.38 -6.08
N ILE A 127 -5.30 -2.88 -5.43
CA ILE A 127 -5.20 -1.81 -4.41
C ILE A 127 -4.26 -2.18 -3.24
N PRO A 128 -4.29 -3.40 -2.68
CA PRO A 128 -3.32 -3.84 -1.69
C PRO A 128 -1.86 -3.67 -2.12
N LEU A 129 -1.52 -3.93 -3.39
CA LEU A 129 -0.16 -3.74 -3.90
C LEU A 129 0.23 -2.27 -3.82
N LEU A 130 -0.63 -1.37 -4.29
CA LEU A 130 -0.40 0.07 -4.22
C LEU A 130 -0.13 0.51 -2.77
N TYR A 131 -0.96 0.07 -1.83
CA TYR A 131 -0.80 0.41 -0.43
C TYR A 131 0.51 -0.15 0.15
N GLY A 132 0.86 -1.40 -0.18
CA GLY A 132 2.11 -2.01 0.27
C GLY A 132 3.34 -1.21 -0.17
N TYR A 133 3.41 -0.83 -1.46
CA TYR A 133 4.52 -0.03 -1.99
C TYR A 133 4.53 1.39 -1.44
N ILE A 134 3.38 2.07 -1.38
CA ILE A 134 3.29 3.45 -0.89
C ILE A 134 3.64 3.52 0.60
N CYS A 135 2.94 2.73 1.43
CA CYS A 135 3.19 2.72 2.87
C CYS A 135 4.61 2.29 3.18
N GLY A 136 5.11 1.24 2.53
CA GLY A 136 6.47 0.76 2.75
C GLY A 136 7.53 1.83 2.50
N ASN A 137 7.45 2.58 1.39
CA ASN A 137 8.39 3.65 1.10
C ASN A 137 8.25 4.84 2.07
N ILE A 138 7.02 5.23 2.45
CA ILE A 138 6.80 6.30 3.44
C ILE A 138 7.42 5.93 4.79
N PHE A 139 7.22 4.69 5.24
CA PHE A 139 7.74 4.21 6.52
C PHE A 139 9.26 4.06 6.53
N GLU A 140 9.86 3.55 5.45
CA GLU A 140 11.31 3.51 5.31
C GLU A 140 11.91 4.91 5.40
N ALA A 141 11.38 5.87 4.64
CA ALA A 141 11.86 7.24 4.67
C ALA A 141 11.72 7.90 6.06
N SER A 142 10.65 7.55 6.79
CA SER A 142 10.33 8.15 8.09
C SER A 142 11.07 7.52 9.28
N LEU A 143 11.44 6.25 9.19
CA LEU A 143 12.02 5.49 10.32
C LEU A 143 13.49 5.16 10.12
N THR A 144 14.02 5.27 8.89
CA THR A 144 15.45 5.09 8.64
C THR A 144 16.21 6.32 9.15
N PRO A 145 17.22 6.14 10.02
CA PRO A 145 18.01 7.27 10.49
C PRO A 145 18.71 7.98 9.32
N PRO A 146 18.82 9.31 9.34
CA PRO A 146 19.62 10.03 8.37
C PRO A 146 21.09 9.58 8.48
N LEU A 147 21.77 9.51 7.33
CA LEU A 147 23.22 9.32 7.30
C LEU A 147 23.86 10.42 8.16
N LYS A 148 24.71 10.03 9.12
CA LYS A 148 25.56 11.00 9.83
C LYS A 148 26.45 11.64 8.77
N THR A 149 26.18 12.90 8.44
CA THR A 149 27.10 13.76 7.70
C THR A 149 28.08 14.38 8.69
#